data_AF-A0A2Z3H7S5-F1
#
_entry.id   AF-A0A2Z3H7S5-F1
#
_cell.length_a   1.000
_cell.length_b   1.000
_cell.length_c   1.000
_cell.angle_alpha   90.00
_cell.angle_beta   90.00
_cell.angle_gamma   90.00
#
_symmetry.space_group_name_H-M   'P 1'
#
loop_
_entity.id
_entity.type
_entity.pdbx_description
1 polymer ?
#
loop_
_entity_poly.entity_id
_entity_poly.type
_entity_poly.pdbx_seq_one_letter_code
_entity_poly.pdbx_strand_id
1 'polypeptide(L)'
;MRTRIAAGLVTCAALVVVLASSAARPAGAQDKNKDAAKASAGTPTHLYGHNVSVRPGGEQEWTKARKVGIEFFRDDATKAIIAISDAGAVAVTKAPFGALGMDKSCNWITAHDLSCRRADEAEFTQKTKKFGVELFQDRASNTLLYACESGAIALAPVPGGLVKDKGPKWHHAQTAKVRSPGQESFDNAKKFGIEVFKDENTGGLVYATEVGGIATAPAPSAVPDPKKLLAPKPLHGFDLRVRKADEAEGGTKVGLEVFEDRNANVLFYISEFGFLATAPNDAKAATDGRGVTWKGAMVLSARKADEKDFAKAKRYGIEVFQDNRTGHMIFISETGSIAVLPK
;
A
#
# COMPACT_ATOMS: atom_id res chain seq x y z
N MET A 1 -6.08 39.97 -51.91
CA MET A 1 -7.42 39.38 -51.74
C MET A 1 -7.29 38.18 -50.81
N ARG A 2 -7.83 38.25 -49.58
CA ARG A 2 -7.83 37.14 -48.62
C ARG A 2 -9.28 36.86 -48.22
N THR A 3 -9.79 35.74 -48.70
CA THR A 3 -11.14 35.24 -48.50
C THR A 3 -11.22 34.60 -47.12
N ARG A 4 -12.11 35.11 -46.26
CA ARG A 4 -12.49 34.46 -44.99
C ARG A 4 -13.68 33.55 -45.27
N ILE A 5 -13.56 32.27 -44.91
CA ILE A 5 -14.68 31.32 -44.91
C ILE A 5 -15.10 31.13 -43.45
N ALA A 6 -16.34 31.50 -43.15
CA ALA A 6 -17.01 31.16 -41.91
C ALA A 6 -17.71 29.80 -42.10
N ALA A 7 -17.43 28.84 -41.22
CA ALA A 7 -18.17 27.58 -41.15
C ALA A 7 -18.98 27.56 -39.85
N GLY A 8 -20.30 27.52 -40.00
CA GLY A 8 -21.27 27.44 -38.92
C GLY A 8 -21.27 26.06 -38.27
N LEU A 9 -21.39 26.07 -36.93
CA LEU A 9 -21.52 24.88 -36.11
C LEU A 9 -23.02 24.64 -35.87
N VAL A 10 -23.54 23.51 -36.37
CA VAL A 10 -24.89 23.02 -36.05
C VAL A 10 -24.77 22.02 -34.91
N THR A 11 -25.28 22.37 -33.73
CA THR A 11 -25.35 21.52 -32.54
C THR A 11 -26.65 20.72 -32.56
N CYS A 12 -26.55 19.42 -32.87
CA CYS A 12 -27.62 18.46 -32.58
C CYS A 12 -27.45 17.93 -31.16
N ALA A 13 -28.35 18.34 -30.25
CA ALA A 13 -28.43 17.82 -28.90
C ALA A 13 -29.11 16.44 -28.92
N ALA A 14 -28.35 15.38 -28.68
CA ALA A 14 -28.89 14.05 -28.38
C ALA A 14 -29.14 13.94 -26.87
N LEU A 15 -30.42 13.83 -26.50
CA LEU A 15 -30.86 13.54 -25.14
C LEU A 15 -30.53 12.07 -24.81
N VAL A 16 -29.51 11.83 -23.99
CA VAL A 16 -29.25 10.52 -23.38
C VAL A 16 -29.79 10.56 -21.95
N VAL A 17 -30.93 9.90 -21.73
CA VAL A 17 -31.50 9.66 -20.41
C VAL A 17 -30.73 8.50 -19.78
N VAL A 18 -29.75 8.80 -18.93
CA VAL A 18 -29.11 7.81 -18.06
C VAL A 18 -29.94 7.70 -16.78
N LEU A 19 -30.74 6.64 -16.67
CA LEU A 19 -31.35 6.22 -15.41
C LEU A 19 -30.27 5.64 -14.50
N ALA A 20 -29.52 6.50 -13.81
CA ALA A 20 -28.65 6.10 -12.72
C ALA A 20 -29.49 6.00 -11.44
N SER A 21 -29.87 4.78 -11.06
CA SER A 21 -30.37 4.47 -9.72
C SER A 21 -29.21 4.55 -8.72
N SER A 22 -28.82 5.77 -8.34
CA SER A 22 -27.91 5.99 -7.22
C SER A 22 -28.65 5.72 -5.90
N ALA A 23 -28.76 4.45 -5.55
CA ALA A 23 -29.13 4.06 -4.19
C ALA A 23 -28.07 4.63 -3.24
N ALA A 24 -28.44 5.66 -2.48
CA ALA A 24 -27.62 6.23 -1.42
C ALA A 24 -27.06 5.09 -0.57
N ARG A 25 -25.74 5.02 -0.42
CA ARG A 25 -25.13 4.02 0.45
C ARG A 25 -25.60 4.35 1.86
N PRO A 26 -26.26 3.43 2.58
CA PRO A 26 -26.39 3.62 4.01
C PRO A 26 -24.96 3.73 4.55
N ALA A 27 -24.65 4.87 5.16
CA ALA A 27 -23.48 4.99 6.00
C ALA A 27 -23.66 3.98 7.12
N GLY A 28 -23.25 2.74 6.89
CA GLY A 28 -23.27 1.68 7.89
C GLY A 28 -22.53 2.25 9.08
N ALA A 29 -23.25 2.49 10.17
CA ALA A 29 -22.64 2.95 11.40
C ALA A 29 -21.46 2.02 11.67
N GLN A 30 -20.28 2.61 11.84
CA GLN A 30 -19.10 1.88 12.26
C GLN A 30 -19.36 1.51 13.73
N ASP A 31 -20.20 0.49 13.94
CA ASP A 31 -20.66 0.06 15.25
C ASP A 31 -19.43 -0.43 16.00
N LYS A 32 -18.90 0.46 16.85
CA LYS A 32 -17.90 0.11 17.83
C LYS A 32 -18.59 -0.83 18.80
N ASN A 33 -18.52 -2.13 18.54
CA ASN A 33 -18.89 -3.12 19.52
C ASN A 33 -17.98 -2.91 20.74
N LYS A 34 -18.49 -2.24 21.78
CA LYS A 34 -17.73 -1.86 22.98
C LYS A 34 -17.19 -3.08 23.72
N ASP A 35 -17.81 -4.24 23.53
CA ASP A 35 -17.36 -5.51 24.11
C ASP A 35 -16.15 -6.08 23.34
N ALA A 36 -16.05 -5.84 22.02
CA ALA A 36 -14.85 -6.16 21.24
C ALA A 36 -13.66 -5.26 21.62
N ALA A 37 -13.91 -4.01 22.03
CA ALA A 37 -12.87 -3.11 22.51
C ALA A 37 -12.26 -3.55 23.86
N LYS A 38 -13.03 -4.27 24.69
CA LYS A 38 -12.58 -4.78 26.00
C LYS A 38 -11.83 -6.13 25.89
N ALA A 39 -12.08 -6.86 24.81
CA ALA A 39 -11.29 -8.02 24.39
C ALA A 39 -10.09 -7.63 23.52
N SER A 40 -9.67 -6.35 23.56
CA SER A 40 -8.57 -5.82 22.75
C SER A 40 -7.36 -6.73 22.88
N ALA A 41 -6.96 -7.30 21.74
CA ALA A 41 -5.64 -7.79 21.43
C ALA A 41 -4.60 -7.15 22.34
N GLY A 42 -3.83 -7.96 23.07
CA GLY A 42 -2.75 -7.46 23.91
C GLY A 42 -1.86 -6.49 23.14
N THR A 43 -1.30 -5.49 23.83
CA THR A 43 -0.38 -4.53 23.23
C THR A 43 0.66 -5.25 22.37
N PRO A 44 0.84 -4.88 21.09
CA PRO A 44 1.84 -5.52 20.24
C PRO A 44 3.21 -5.51 20.92
N THR A 45 3.87 -6.66 20.92
CA THR A 45 5.18 -6.81 21.55
C THR A 45 6.25 -6.32 20.60
N HIS A 46 7.03 -5.31 21.01
CA HIS A 46 8.22 -4.90 20.27
C HIS A 46 9.25 -6.02 20.22
N LEU A 47 9.82 -6.28 19.04
CA LEU A 47 10.77 -7.37 18.81
C LEU A 47 12.21 -6.86 18.65
N TYR A 48 12.40 -5.98 17.69
CA TYR A 48 13.69 -5.42 17.26
C TYR A 48 13.45 -4.28 16.26
N GLY A 49 14.53 -3.63 15.81
CA GLY A 49 14.47 -2.66 14.74
C GLY A 49 15.77 -2.59 13.94
N HIS A 50 15.66 -2.05 12.72
CA HIS A 50 16.73 -1.90 11.76
C HIS A 50 16.96 -0.43 11.41
N ASN A 51 18.22 -0.11 11.12
CA ASN A 51 18.60 1.14 10.48
C ASN A 51 19.12 0.80 9.09
N VAL A 52 18.29 1.00 8.07
CA VAL A 52 18.65 0.73 6.68
C VAL A 52 19.01 2.01 5.96
N SER A 53 19.96 1.95 5.02
CA SER A 53 20.28 3.07 4.14
C SER A 53 19.57 2.86 2.81
N VAL A 54 18.92 3.89 2.30
CA VAL A 54 18.16 3.87 1.05
C VAL A 54 18.65 4.97 0.13
N ARG A 55 19.17 4.60 -1.04
CA ARG A 55 19.63 5.58 -2.03
C ARG A 55 18.44 6.26 -2.72
N PRO A 56 18.57 7.54 -3.08
CA PRO A 56 17.58 8.17 -3.93
C PRO A 56 17.52 7.54 -5.33
N GLY A 57 16.38 7.67 -6.01
CA GLY A 57 16.20 7.11 -7.34
C GLY A 57 17.20 7.67 -8.36
N GLY A 58 17.93 6.78 -9.04
CA GLY A 58 18.98 7.12 -10.00
C GLY A 58 20.34 7.45 -9.38
N GLU A 59 20.47 7.41 -8.05
CA GLU A 59 21.75 7.61 -7.36
C GLU A 59 22.42 6.27 -7.07
N GLN A 60 23.66 6.12 -7.52
CA GLN A 60 24.46 4.91 -7.25
C GLN A 60 25.30 5.05 -5.98
N GLU A 61 25.66 6.27 -5.62
CA GLU A 61 26.54 6.58 -4.50
C GLU A 61 25.81 6.58 -3.15
N TRP A 62 26.39 5.93 -2.15
CA TRP A 62 25.82 5.85 -0.80
C TRP A 62 25.89 7.17 -0.01
N THR A 63 26.68 8.14 -0.45
CA THR A 63 26.83 9.43 0.23
C THR A 63 25.54 10.25 0.29
N LYS A 64 24.61 9.98 -0.63
CA LYS A 64 23.27 10.59 -0.66
C LYS A 64 22.18 9.69 -0.08
N ALA A 65 22.53 8.49 0.37
CA ALA A 65 21.56 7.59 0.94
C ALA A 65 20.98 8.18 2.23
N ARG A 66 19.65 8.18 2.32
CA ARG A 66 18.98 8.51 3.58
C ARG A 66 18.93 7.27 4.45
N LYS A 67 19.03 7.43 5.76
CA LYS A 67 18.76 6.32 6.67
C LYS A 67 17.28 6.28 7.04
N VAL A 68 16.73 5.08 7.16
CA VAL A 68 15.34 4.82 7.55
C VAL A 68 15.36 3.87 8.75
N GLY A 69 14.78 4.33 9.87
CA GLY A 69 14.54 3.47 11.03
C GLY A 69 13.29 2.63 10.81
N ILE A 70 13.34 1.34 11.11
CA ILE A 70 12.22 0.40 10.93
C ILE A 70 12.10 -0.47 12.17
N GLU A 71 10.94 -0.47 12.83
CA GLU A 71 10.69 -1.27 14.03
C GLU A 71 9.71 -2.40 13.73
N PHE A 72 9.96 -3.57 14.34
CA PHE A 72 9.16 -4.77 14.17
C PHE A 72 8.41 -5.11 15.46
N PHE A 73 7.13 -5.42 15.32
CA PHE A 73 6.23 -5.77 16.40
C PHE A 73 5.54 -7.10 16.07
N ARG A 74 5.17 -7.83 17.12
CA ARG A 74 4.29 -9.00 17.05
C ARG A 74 2.94 -8.65 17.64
N ASP A 75 1.90 -8.81 16.86
CA ASP A 75 0.51 -8.76 17.33
C ASP A 75 -0.02 -10.19 17.48
N ASP A 76 -0.14 -10.64 18.73
CA ASP A 76 -0.59 -12.00 19.03
C ASP A 76 -2.07 -12.25 18.73
N ALA A 77 -2.91 -11.22 18.61
CA ALA A 77 -4.31 -11.41 18.28
C ALA A 77 -4.51 -11.70 16.80
N THR A 78 -3.79 -10.99 15.94
CA THR A 78 -3.85 -11.20 14.48
C THR A 78 -2.81 -12.20 13.97
N LYS A 79 -1.88 -12.65 14.84
CA LYS A 79 -0.71 -13.46 14.47
C LYS A 79 0.11 -12.78 13.38
N ALA A 80 0.20 -11.46 13.43
CA ALA A 80 0.92 -10.65 12.47
C ALA A 80 2.30 -10.25 12.99
N ILE A 81 3.24 -10.11 12.05
CA ILE A 81 4.43 -9.28 12.22
C ILE A 81 4.15 -7.96 11.52
N ILE A 82 4.31 -6.88 12.28
CA ILE A 82 4.06 -5.51 11.83
C ILE A 82 5.39 -4.79 11.81
N ALA A 83 5.81 -4.35 10.64
CA ALA A 83 6.92 -3.44 10.48
C ALA A 83 6.37 -2.01 10.37
N ILE A 84 7.01 -1.05 11.03
CA ILE A 84 6.70 0.37 10.93
C ILE A 84 7.97 1.19 10.74
N SER A 85 8.00 2.07 9.73
CA SER A 85 9.12 2.98 9.51
C SER A 85 9.04 4.23 10.39
N ASP A 86 10.15 4.95 10.50
CA ASP A 86 10.24 6.25 11.17
C ASP A 86 9.40 7.35 10.50
N ALA A 87 8.95 7.13 9.27
CA ALA A 87 7.96 7.93 8.55
C ALA A 87 6.50 7.51 8.83
N GLY A 88 6.29 6.48 9.64
CA GLY A 88 4.97 5.93 9.98
C GLY A 88 4.35 5.07 8.87
N ALA A 89 5.16 4.58 7.92
CA ALA A 89 4.70 3.63 6.93
C ALA A 89 4.63 2.23 7.53
N VAL A 90 3.56 1.49 7.24
CA VAL A 90 3.31 0.16 7.80
C VAL A 90 3.42 -0.93 6.74
N ALA A 91 3.95 -2.08 7.14
CA ALA A 91 3.89 -3.32 6.36
C ALA A 91 3.57 -4.48 7.31
N VAL A 92 2.83 -5.48 6.82
CA VAL A 92 2.42 -6.63 7.63
C VAL A 92 2.66 -7.94 6.90
N THR A 93 2.96 -8.97 7.66
CA THR A 93 3.06 -10.34 7.17
C THR A 93 2.60 -11.32 8.25
N LYS A 94 2.27 -12.55 7.86
CA LYS A 94 1.92 -13.60 8.84
C LYS A 94 3.18 -13.94 9.66
N ALA A 95 3.03 -14.08 10.96
CA ALA A 95 4.12 -14.55 11.79
C ALA A 95 4.54 -15.96 11.37
N PRO A 96 5.84 -16.23 11.19
CA PRO A 96 6.31 -17.57 10.87
C PRO A 96 5.99 -18.53 12.02
N PHE A 97 5.85 -19.81 11.69
CA PHE A 97 5.77 -20.86 12.70
C PHE A 97 7.14 -21.00 13.37
N GLY A 98 7.22 -20.76 14.68
CA GLY A 98 8.42 -20.99 15.47
C GLY A 98 8.98 -19.74 16.17
N ALA A 99 10.23 -19.83 16.60
CA ALA A 99 10.92 -18.76 17.30
C ALA A 99 11.31 -17.63 16.32
N LEU A 100 10.86 -16.42 16.62
CA LEU A 100 11.31 -15.20 15.96
C LEU A 100 12.59 -14.68 16.61
N GLY A 101 13.49 -14.12 15.81
CA GLY A 101 14.47 -13.15 16.32
C GLY A 101 15.72 -13.70 17.01
N MET A 102 16.20 -14.89 16.65
CA MET A 102 17.56 -15.29 17.04
C MET A 102 18.62 -14.48 16.28
N ASP A 103 18.41 -14.24 14.99
CA ASP A 103 19.30 -13.44 14.13
C ASP A 103 18.59 -12.13 13.76
N LYS A 104 18.88 -11.06 14.50
CA LYS A 104 18.30 -9.72 14.28
C LYS A 104 19.06 -8.90 13.24
N SER A 105 19.80 -9.55 12.33
CA SER A 105 20.49 -8.87 11.24
C SER A 105 19.57 -8.64 10.03
N CYS A 106 19.89 -7.60 9.27
CA CYS A 106 19.24 -7.26 8.01
C CYS A 106 20.31 -7.20 6.92
N ASN A 107 20.27 -8.15 5.98
CA ASN A 107 21.28 -8.26 4.94
C ASN A 107 20.80 -7.55 3.68
N TRP A 108 21.57 -6.57 3.20
CA TRP A 108 21.30 -5.96 1.91
C TRP A 108 21.45 -6.97 0.78
N ILE A 109 20.54 -6.93 -0.19
CA ILE A 109 20.47 -7.86 -1.32
C ILE A 109 20.75 -7.14 -2.64
N THR A 110 19.96 -6.11 -2.95
CA THR A 110 20.05 -5.34 -4.19
C THR A 110 19.30 -4.01 -4.07
N ALA A 111 19.34 -3.22 -5.13
CA ALA A 111 18.64 -1.95 -5.26
C ALA A 111 17.84 -1.88 -6.56
N HIS A 112 16.75 -1.12 -6.50
CA HIS A 112 15.82 -0.93 -7.60
C HIS A 112 15.59 0.56 -7.83
N ASP A 113 15.69 1.00 -9.09
CA ASP A 113 15.25 2.33 -9.53
C ASP A 113 13.88 2.22 -10.20
N LEU A 114 12.82 2.47 -9.44
CA LEU A 114 11.45 2.32 -9.92
C LEU A 114 10.95 3.62 -10.54
N SER A 115 10.88 3.66 -11.87
CA SER A 115 10.31 4.81 -12.60
C SER A 115 8.80 4.83 -12.42
N CYS A 116 8.24 5.89 -11.83
CA CYS A 116 6.81 5.97 -11.52
C CYS A 116 6.18 7.14 -12.27
N ARG A 117 5.35 6.85 -13.27
CA ARG A 117 4.61 7.88 -13.99
C ARG A 117 3.50 8.45 -13.13
N ARG A 118 3.21 9.73 -13.37
CA ARG A 118 2.00 10.35 -12.83
C ARG A 118 0.76 9.82 -13.53
N ALA A 119 -0.40 9.95 -12.90
CA ALA A 119 -1.67 9.51 -13.49
C ALA A 119 -2.00 10.12 -14.87
N ASP A 120 -1.44 11.29 -15.19
CA ASP A 120 -1.62 12.02 -16.44
C ASP A 120 -0.45 11.87 -17.43
N GLU A 121 0.57 11.07 -17.09
CA GLU A 121 1.75 10.85 -17.91
C GLU A 121 1.61 9.58 -18.75
N ALA A 122 1.50 9.75 -20.07
CA ALA A 122 1.25 8.64 -21.00
C ALA A 122 2.46 7.71 -21.18
N GLU A 123 3.68 8.25 -21.14
CA GLU A 123 4.92 7.52 -21.47
C GLU A 123 6.02 7.87 -20.48
N PHE A 124 7.00 6.97 -20.32
CA PHE A 124 8.20 7.27 -19.55
C PHE A 124 9.02 8.35 -20.26
N THR A 125 9.31 9.42 -19.54
CA THR A 125 10.15 10.52 -20.00
C THR A 125 11.39 10.65 -19.11
N GLN A 126 12.35 11.48 -19.51
CA GLN A 126 13.48 11.84 -18.64
C GLN A 126 13.03 12.56 -17.36
N LYS A 127 11.81 13.09 -17.33
CA LYS A 127 11.22 13.76 -16.17
C LYS A 127 10.41 12.81 -15.29
N THR A 128 10.16 11.58 -15.73
CA THR A 128 9.45 10.61 -14.89
C THR A 128 10.26 10.39 -13.63
N LYS A 129 9.60 10.55 -12.47
CA LYS A 129 10.25 10.40 -11.18
C LYS A 129 10.71 8.95 -11.00
N LYS A 130 11.93 8.78 -10.51
CA LYS A 130 12.45 7.48 -10.06
C LYS A 130 12.45 7.45 -8.55
N PHE A 131 12.01 6.34 -7.98
CA PHE A 131 12.13 6.06 -6.56
C PHE A 131 13.18 4.98 -6.35
N GLY A 132 14.18 5.27 -5.53
CA GLY A 132 15.14 4.27 -5.07
C GLY A 132 14.48 3.34 -4.05
N VAL A 133 14.57 2.04 -4.27
CA VAL A 133 14.06 1.01 -3.36
C VAL A 133 15.16 0.00 -3.11
N GLU A 134 15.60 -0.10 -1.86
CA GLU A 134 16.59 -1.08 -1.45
C GLU A 134 15.89 -2.35 -0.94
N LEU A 135 16.41 -3.50 -1.31
CA LEU A 135 15.91 -4.81 -0.89
C LEU A 135 16.86 -5.41 0.14
N PHE A 136 16.30 -5.78 1.28
CA PHE A 136 17.00 -6.47 2.35
C PHE A 136 16.35 -7.82 2.66
N GLN A 137 17.13 -8.75 3.21
CA GLN A 137 16.62 -9.93 3.87
C GLN A 137 16.70 -9.70 5.38
N ASP A 138 15.54 -9.57 6.01
CA ASP A 138 15.45 -9.62 7.46
C ASP A 138 15.56 -11.08 7.92
N ARG A 139 16.58 -11.37 8.72
CA ARG A 139 16.89 -12.73 9.18
C ARG A 139 16.04 -13.16 10.37
N ALA A 140 15.44 -12.21 11.08
CA ALA A 140 14.70 -12.48 12.30
C ALA A 140 13.29 -13.01 12.04
N SER A 141 12.57 -12.44 11.06
CA SER A 141 11.28 -12.92 10.54
C SER A 141 11.42 -13.75 9.27
N ASN A 142 12.63 -13.88 8.72
CA ASN A 142 12.90 -14.59 7.46
C ASN A 142 12.01 -14.07 6.32
N THR A 143 12.02 -12.74 6.16
CA THR A 143 11.23 -12.03 5.15
C THR A 143 12.12 -11.09 4.37
N LEU A 144 11.71 -10.81 3.14
CA LEU A 144 12.28 -9.71 2.37
C LEU A 144 11.64 -8.40 2.83
N LEU A 145 12.48 -7.38 2.99
CA LEU A 145 12.11 -6.02 3.36
C LEU A 145 12.50 -5.10 2.22
N TYR A 146 11.51 -4.54 1.55
CA TYR A 146 11.70 -3.46 0.58
C TYR A 146 11.57 -2.13 1.32
N ALA A 147 12.57 -1.27 1.19
CA ALA A 147 12.57 0.07 1.79
C ALA A 147 12.73 1.14 0.71
N CYS A 148 11.73 2.01 0.58
CA CYS A 148 11.70 3.08 -0.41
C CYS A 148 12.33 4.37 0.12
N GLU A 149 12.90 5.15 -0.78
CA GLU A 149 13.42 6.49 -0.60
C GLU A 149 12.39 7.44 0.04
N SER A 150 11.09 7.13 -0.04
CA SER A 150 10.01 7.90 0.59
C SER A 150 9.84 7.58 2.08
N GLY A 151 10.29 6.40 2.51
CA GLY A 151 10.03 5.83 3.84
C GLY A 151 8.93 4.78 3.84
N ALA A 152 8.27 4.57 2.69
CA ALA A 152 7.40 3.43 2.50
C ALA A 152 8.21 2.12 2.60
N ILE A 153 7.57 1.10 3.16
CA ILE A 153 8.16 -0.22 3.35
C ILE A 153 7.17 -1.28 2.88
N ALA A 154 7.67 -2.41 2.41
CA ALA A 154 6.86 -3.58 2.07
C ALA A 154 7.59 -4.87 2.49
N LEU A 155 6.81 -5.89 2.85
CA LEU A 155 7.32 -7.21 3.23
C LEU A 155 6.90 -8.27 2.22
N ALA A 156 7.82 -9.13 1.84
CA ALA A 156 7.56 -10.26 0.95
C ALA A 156 8.17 -11.56 1.51
N PRO A 157 7.64 -12.74 1.14
CA PRO A 157 8.27 -14.01 1.47
C PRO A 157 9.64 -14.14 0.79
N VAL A 158 10.57 -14.85 1.44
CA VAL A 158 11.85 -15.21 0.82
C VAL A 158 11.63 -16.40 -0.13
N PRO A 159 11.88 -16.26 -1.45
CA PRO A 159 11.72 -17.36 -2.39
C PRO A 159 12.89 -18.35 -2.28
N GLY A 160 12.65 -19.61 -2.65
CA GLY A 160 13.69 -20.66 -2.62
C GLY A 160 14.84 -20.44 -3.60
N GLY A 161 14.68 -19.57 -4.60
CA GLY A 161 15.66 -19.24 -5.63
C GLY A 161 16.08 -17.78 -5.65
N LEU A 162 16.18 -17.14 -4.47
CA LEU A 162 16.61 -15.75 -4.36
C LEU A 162 17.98 -15.55 -5.06
N VAL A 163 18.01 -14.71 -6.09
CA VAL A 163 19.26 -14.29 -6.74
C VAL A 163 19.60 -12.85 -6.36
N LYS A 164 20.82 -12.44 -6.69
CA LYS A 164 21.29 -11.05 -6.57
C LYS A 164 21.67 -10.60 -7.99
N ASP A 165 21.66 -9.31 -8.26
CA ASP A 165 22.13 -8.72 -9.54
C ASP A 165 21.15 -8.73 -10.73
N LYS A 166 19.87 -9.05 -10.54
CA LYS A 166 18.85 -8.76 -11.56
C LYS A 166 18.14 -7.44 -11.27
N GLY A 167 17.84 -6.68 -12.33
CA GLY A 167 17.05 -5.46 -12.19
C GLY A 167 15.54 -5.75 -12.16
N PRO A 168 14.73 -4.80 -11.68
CA PRO A 168 13.28 -4.88 -11.82
C PRO A 168 12.93 -4.68 -13.30
N LYS A 169 12.00 -5.49 -13.82
CA LYS A 169 11.45 -5.31 -15.16
C LYS A 169 10.07 -4.71 -15.06
N TRP A 170 9.79 -3.69 -15.86
CA TRP A 170 8.43 -3.16 -15.96
C TRP A 170 7.47 -4.27 -16.41
N HIS A 171 6.36 -4.44 -15.70
CA HIS A 171 5.36 -5.47 -15.96
C HIS A 171 4.12 -4.88 -16.63
N HIS A 172 3.53 -3.85 -16.01
CA HIS A 172 2.42 -3.09 -16.56
C HIS A 172 2.19 -1.84 -15.70
N ALA A 173 1.20 -1.02 -16.08
CA ALA A 173 0.81 0.17 -15.35
C ALA A 173 -0.70 0.27 -15.17
N GLN A 174 -1.11 1.02 -14.16
CA GLN A 174 -2.49 1.24 -13.80
C GLN A 174 -2.72 2.68 -13.36
N THR A 175 -3.95 3.13 -13.47
CA THR A 175 -4.40 4.40 -12.90
C THR A 175 -5.59 4.15 -11.99
N ALA A 176 -5.43 4.43 -10.71
CA ALA A 176 -6.48 4.26 -9.72
C ALA A 176 -7.08 5.62 -9.35
N LYS A 177 -8.41 5.68 -9.25
CA LYS A 177 -9.11 6.85 -8.70
C LYS A 177 -9.48 6.58 -7.25
N VAL A 178 -9.14 7.46 -6.33
CA VAL A 178 -9.42 7.28 -4.91
C VAL A 178 -10.34 8.39 -4.43
N ARG A 179 -11.49 8.00 -3.87
CA ARG A 179 -12.46 8.93 -3.30
C ARG A 179 -11.99 9.38 -1.92
N SER A 180 -12.10 10.67 -1.66
CA SER A 180 -11.95 11.21 -0.31
C SER A 180 -13.16 10.84 0.57
N PRO A 181 -13.05 10.92 1.90
CA PRO A 181 -14.15 10.62 2.81
C PRO A 181 -15.44 11.36 2.46
N GLY A 182 -16.56 10.65 2.42
CA GLY A 182 -17.88 11.19 2.06
C GLY A 182 -18.09 11.48 0.56
N GLN A 183 -17.08 11.27 -0.28
CA GLN A 183 -17.24 11.43 -1.73
C GLN A 183 -17.93 10.20 -2.34
N GLU A 184 -19.06 10.41 -3.02
CA GLU A 184 -19.84 9.30 -3.59
C GLU A 184 -19.36 8.87 -4.98
N SER A 185 -19.05 9.83 -5.86
CA SER A 185 -18.66 9.58 -7.26
C SER A 185 -17.16 9.71 -7.51
N PHE A 186 -16.68 9.14 -8.62
CA PHE A 186 -15.28 9.18 -9.05
C PHE A 186 -14.92 10.39 -9.94
N ASP A 187 -15.83 11.34 -10.15
CA ASP A 187 -15.64 12.42 -11.12
C ASP A 187 -14.51 13.36 -10.69
N ASN A 188 -14.50 13.71 -9.40
CA ASN A 188 -13.49 14.56 -8.77
C ASN A 188 -12.50 13.77 -7.90
N ALA A 189 -12.49 12.43 -8.01
CA ALA A 189 -11.62 11.59 -7.21
C ALA A 189 -10.15 11.79 -7.62
N LYS A 190 -9.25 11.79 -6.63
CA LYS A 190 -7.82 11.93 -6.87
C LYS A 190 -7.33 10.72 -7.67
N LYS A 191 -6.49 10.96 -8.68
CA LYS A 191 -5.90 9.90 -9.51
C LYS A 191 -4.49 9.61 -9.03
N PHE A 192 -4.11 8.34 -9.07
CA PHE A 192 -2.75 7.89 -8.82
C PHE A 192 -2.25 7.03 -9.96
N GLY A 193 -1.09 7.37 -10.51
CA GLY A 193 -0.30 6.49 -11.36
C GLY A 193 0.33 5.39 -10.51
N ILE A 194 0.18 4.15 -10.97
CA ILE A 194 0.73 2.93 -10.33
C ILE A 194 1.53 2.18 -11.39
N GLU A 195 2.81 2.00 -11.13
CA GLU A 195 3.68 1.17 -11.96
C GLU A 195 3.94 -0.15 -11.25
N VAL A 196 3.88 -1.24 -12.00
CA VAL A 196 4.09 -2.58 -11.47
C VAL A 196 5.33 -3.16 -12.13
N PHE A 197 6.27 -3.59 -11.30
CA PHE A 197 7.53 -4.17 -11.71
C PHE A 197 7.61 -5.62 -11.28
N LYS A 198 8.13 -6.49 -12.14
CA LYS A 198 8.58 -7.82 -11.74
C LYS A 198 10.00 -7.72 -11.22
N ASP A 199 10.20 -8.04 -9.95
CA ASP A 199 11.53 -8.16 -9.37
C ASP A 199 12.10 -9.53 -9.75
N GLU A 200 13.00 -9.55 -10.71
CA GLU A 200 13.58 -10.78 -11.23
C GLU A 200 14.48 -11.50 -10.22
N ASN A 201 14.86 -10.84 -9.11
CA ASN A 201 15.59 -11.49 -8.01
C ASN A 201 14.70 -12.38 -7.16
N THR A 202 13.46 -11.96 -6.98
CA THR A 202 12.51 -12.60 -6.06
C THR A 202 11.42 -13.38 -6.80
N GLY A 203 11.21 -13.06 -8.08
CA GLY A 203 10.09 -13.55 -8.87
C GLY A 203 8.75 -12.91 -8.51
N GLY A 204 8.71 -11.99 -7.55
CA GLY A 204 7.51 -11.27 -7.13
C GLY A 204 7.25 -10.00 -7.95
N LEU A 205 6.14 -9.34 -7.66
CA LEU A 205 5.81 -8.01 -8.14
C LEU A 205 6.08 -6.96 -7.06
N VAL A 206 6.53 -5.80 -7.49
CA VAL A 206 6.61 -4.56 -6.70
C VAL A 206 5.71 -3.53 -7.37
N TYR A 207 4.68 -3.14 -6.66
CA TYR A 207 3.78 -2.04 -7.04
C TYR A 207 4.36 -0.76 -6.45
N ALA A 208 4.43 0.30 -7.25
CA ALA A 208 4.91 1.60 -6.82
C ALA A 208 3.99 2.71 -7.34
N THR A 209 3.66 3.67 -6.48
CA THR A 209 2.84 4.83 -6.85
C THR A 209 3.70 6.04 -7.18
N GLU A 210 3.12 7.02 -7.87
CA GLU A 210 3.77 8.31 -8.14
C GLU A 210 4.17 9.12 -6.88
N VAL A 211 3.65 8.75 -5.69
CA VAL A 211 4.01 9.35 -4.40
C VAL A 211 5.08 8.55 -3.64
N GLY A 212 5.52 7.42 -4.18
CA GLY A 212 6.56 6.57 -3.58
C GLY A 212 6.03 5.58 -2.54
N GLY A 213 4.71 5.35 -2.48
CA GLY A 213 4.15 4.21 -1.76
C GLY A 213 4.46 2.92 -2.51
N ILE A 214 4.83 1.86 -1.80
CA ILE A 214 5.18 0.56 -2.39
C ILE A 214 4.42 -0.59 -1.72
N ALA A 215 4.14 -1.65 -2.47
CA ALA A 215 3.73 -2.95 -1.92
C ALA A 215 4.23 -4.10 -2.80
N THR A 216 4.18 -5.31 -2.26
CA THR A 216 4.66 -6.52 -2.93
C THR A 216 3.57 -7.55 -3.10
N ALA A 217 3.52 -8.22 -4.25
CA ALA A 217 2.57 -9.29 -4.52
C ALA A 217 3.26 -10.48 -5.19
N PRO A 218 2.65 -11.69 -5.15
CA PRO A 218 3.05 -12.77 -6.04
C PRO A 218 2.93 -12.33 -7.51
N ALA A 219 3.86 -12.77 -8.36
CA ALA A 219 3.72 -12.57 -9.80
C ALA A 219 2.92 -13.72 -10.43
N PRO A 220 2.08 -13.43 -11.44
CA PRO A 220 1.55 -14.48 -12.30
C PRO A 220 2.70 -15.16 -13.06
N SER A 221 2.46 -16.39 -13.53
CA SER A 221 3.44 -17.12 -14.34
C SER A 221 3.71 -16.45 -15.69
N ALA A 222 2.71 -15.81 -16.28
CA ALA A 222 2.80 -15.11 -17.56
C ALA A 222 2.83 -13.59 -17.37
N VAL A 223 3.74 -12.93 -18.08
CA VAL A 223 3.73 -11.47 -18.21
C VAL A 223 2.54 -11.08 -19.12
N PRO A 224 1.72 -10.09 -18.74
CA PRO A 224 0.58 -9.67 -19.54
C PRO A 224 1.03 -9.09 -20.87
N ASP A 225 0.24 -9.31 -21.92
CA ASP A 225 0.49 -8.74 -23.25
C ASP A 225 0.35 -7.21 -23.16
N PRO A 226 1.41 -6.43 -23.48
CA PRO A 226 1.36 -4.97 -23.44
C PRO A 226 0.26 -4.35 -24.31
N LYS A 227 -0.22 -5.07 -25.33
CA LYS A 227 -1.31 -4.63 -26.21
C LYS A 227 -2.71 -4.92 -25.65
N LYS A 228 -2.81 -5.67 -24.57
CA LYS A 228 -4.07 -6.13 -23.96
C LYS A 228 -4.13 -5.86 -22.46
N LEU A 229 -3.41 -4.84 -22.01
CA LEU A 229 -3.45 -4.42 -20.61
C LEU A 229 -4.85 -3.99 -20.22
N LEU A 230 -5.35 -4.57 -19.13
CA LEU A 230 -6.66 -4.26 -18.58
C LEU A 230 -6.52 -3.17 -17.52
N ALA A 231 -7.40 -2.17 -17.56
CA ALA A 231 -7.50 -1.18 -16.49
C ALA A 231 -7.90 -1.85 -15.15
N PRO A 232 -7.47 -1.29 -14.00
CA PRO A 232 -7.95 -1.74 -12.69
C PRO A 232 -9.47 -1.73 -12.66
N LYS A 233 -10.06 -2.79 -12.12
CA LYS A 233 -11.51 -2.83 -11.90
C LYS A 233 -11.80 -2.34 -10.48
N PRO A 234 -12.49 -1.20 -10.29
CA PRO A 234 -12.91 -0.78 -8.96
C PRO A 234 -13.91 -1.79 -8.39
N LEU A 235 -13.71 -2.18 -7.14
CA LEU A 235 -14.60 -3.11 -6.45
C LEU A 235 -15.48 -2.36 -5.45
N HIS A 236 -14.84 -1.72 -4.47
CA HIS A 236 -15.49 -1.00 -3.38
C HIS A 236 -14.50 -0.09 -2.67
N GLY A 237 -15.00 0.76 -1.77
CA GLY A 237 -14.17 1.66 -0.99
C GLY A 237 -14.77 1.95 0.39
N PHE A 238 -13.96 2.53 1.25
CA PHE A 238 -14.20 2.71 2.67
C PHE A 238 -13.79 4.11 3.15
N ASP A 239 -14.51 4.60 4.15
CA ASP A 239 -14.11 5.75 4.97
C ASP A 239 -13.62 5.20 6.31
N LEU A 240 -12.31 5.03 6.47
CA LEU A 240 -11.73 4.46 7.68
C LEU A 240 -11.40 5.57 8.66
N ARG A 241 -11.94 5.51 9.89
CA ARG A 241 -11.56 6.44 10.95
C ARG A 241 -10.23 6.02 11.56
N VAL A 242 -9.25 6.92 11.57
CA VAL A 242 -7.89 6.69 12.08
C VAL A 242 -7.56 7.70 13.16
N ARG A 243 -7.14 7.21 14.33
CA ARG A 243 -6.73 8.03 15.47
C ARG A 243 -5.23 8.29 15.45
N LYS A 244 -4.82 9.41 16.03
CA LYS A 244 -3.42 9.64 16.37
C LYS A 244 -2.99 8.83 17.59
N ALA A 245 -1.68 8.68 17.77
CA ALA A 245 -1.08 7.96 18.88
C ALA A 245 -1.53 8.41 20.29
N ASP A 246 -1.89 9.68 20.45
CA ASP A 246 -2.30 10.33 21.69
C ASP A 246 -3.81 10.57 21.80
N GLU A 247 -4.59 10.14 20.81
CA GLU A 247 -6.04 10.31 20.77
C GLU A 247 -6.77 9.07 21.33
N ALA A 248 -7.47 9.22 22.46
CA ALA A 248 -8.26 8.15 23.06
C ALA A 248 -9.52 7.83 22.24
N GLU A 249 -10.20 8.86 21.75
CA GLU A 249 -11.38 8.78 20.89
C GLU A 249 -11.31 9.84 19.78
N GLY A 250 -12.19 9.74 18.79
CA GLY A 250 -12.15 10.60 17.61
C GLY A 250 -11.32 9.98 16.48
N GLY A 251 -10.66 10.82 15.70
CA GLY A 251 -9.87 10.41 14.53
C GLY A 251 -10.41 10.95 13.21
N THR A 252 -9.49 11.21 12.31
CA THR A 252 -9.76 11.68 10.94
C THR A 252 -10.22 10.50 10.09
N LYS A 253 -11.15 10.73 9.18
CA LYS A 253 -11.51 9.72 8.17
C LYS A 253 -10.47 9.72 7.06
N VAL A 254 -10.09 8.54 6.60
CA VAL A 254 -9.22 8.32 5.45
C VAL A 254 -9.98 7.53 4.41
N GLY A 255 -10.02 8.06 3.18
CA GLY A 255 -10.58 7.36 2.02
C GLY A 255 -9.67 6.21 1.58
N LEU A 256 -10.26 5.03 1.35
CA LEU A 256 -9.57 3.83 0.88
C LEU A 256 -10.38 3.20 -0.24
N GLU A 257 -9.75 2.88 -1.36
CA GLU A 257 -10.39 2.14 -2.46
C GLU A 257 -9.70 0.79 -2.68
N VAL A 258 -10.50 -0.19 -3.11
CA VAL A 258 -10.07 -1.55 -3.41
C VAL A 258 -10.32 -1.83 -4.88
N PHE A 259 -9.27 -2.30 -5.55
CA PHE A 259 -9.26 -2.61 -6.96
C PHE A 259 -8.80 -4.04 -7.20
N GLU A 260 -9.32 -4.62 -8.28
CA GLU A 260 -8.79 -5.84 -8.87
C GLU A 260 -7.83 -5.48 -10.00
N ASP A 261 -6.56 -5.84 -9.83
CA ASP A 261 -5.62 -5.94 -10.94
C ASP A 261 -5.83 -7.26 -11.68
N ARG A 262 -6.52 -7.18 -12.80
CA ARG A 262 -6.80 -8.33 -13.67
C ARG A 262 -5.58 -8.82 -14.45
N ASN A 263 -4.50 -8.04 -14.51
CA ASN A 263 -3.26 -8.43 -15.19
C ASN A 263 -2.38 -9.32 -14.29
N ALA A 264 -2.50 -9.20 -12.96
CA ALA A 264 -1.76 -10.00 -11.99
C ALA A 264 -2.64 -10.92 -11.13
N ASN A 265 -3.96 -10.80 -11.22
CA ASN A 265 -4.93 -11.43 -10.32
C ASN A 265 -4.64 -11.11 -8.83
N VAL A 266 -4.46 -9.81 -8.55
CA VAL A 266 -4.14 -9.29 -7.23
C VAL A 266 -5.18 -8.24 -6.85
N LEU A 267 -5.58 -8.22 -5.58
CA LEU A 267 -6.29 -7.08 -5.02
C LEU A 267 -5.27 -6.06 -4.56
N PHE A 268 -5.48 -4.80 -4.91
CA PHE A 268 -4.74 -3.71 -4.28
C PHE A 268 -5.68 -2.72 -3.62
N TYR A 269 -5.28 -2.31 -2.43
CA TYR A 269 -5.90 -1.31 -1.59
C TYR A 269 -5.06 -0.05 -1.77
N ILE A 270 -5.69 1.11 -1.89
CA ILE A 270 -4.98 2.40 -2.03
C ILE A 270 -5.69 3.50 -1.26
N SER A 271 -4.97 4.19 -0.38
CA SER A 271 -5.49 5.32 0.40
C SER A 271 -5.53 6.60 -0.42
N GLU A 272 -6.32 7.59 0.02
CA GLU A 272 -6.40 8.90 -0.65
C GLU A 272 -5.07 9.70 -0.64
N PHE A 273 -4.08 9.20 0.11
CA PHE A 273 -2.72 9.74 0.15
C PHE A 273 -1.77 9.04 -0.84
N GLY A 274 -2.22 7.94 -1.47
CA GLY A 274 -1.45 7.19 -2.47
C GLY A 274 -0.58 6.07 -1.88
N PHE A 275 -0.75 5.73 -0.60
CA PHE A 275 -0.14 4.51 -0.07
C PHE A 275 -0.94 3.30 -0.53
N LEU A 276 -0.24 2.22 -0.86
CA LEU A 276 -0.84 1.03 -1.44
C LEU A 276 -0.48 -0.22 -0.64
N ALA A 277 -1.35 -1.22 -0.67
CA ALA A 277 -1.12 -2.55 -0.13
C ALA A 277 -1.76 -3.59 -1.05
N THR A 278 -1.19 -4.79 -1.10
CA THR A 278 -1.63 -5.86 -2.01
C THR A 278 -2.04 -7.11 -1.24
N ALA A 279 -3.00 -7.85 -1.77
CA ALA A 279 -3.43 -9.14 -1.25
C ALA A 279 -3.82 -10.08 -2.41
N PRO A 280 -3.76 -11.41 -2.21
CA PRO A 280 -4.27 -12.37 -3.20
C PRO A 280 -5.74 -12.10 -3.55
N ASN A 281 -6.08 -12.21 -4.84
CA ASN A 281 -7.47 -12.19 -5.28
C ASN A 281 -8.06 -13.61 -5.24
N ASP A 282 -8.33 -14.08 -4.03
CA ASP A 282 -8.99 -15.36 -3.83
C ASP A 282 -10.49 -15.15 -4.10
N ALA A 283 -10.98 -15.68 -5.22
CA ALA A 283 -12.28 -15.40 -5.86
C ALA A 283 -13.56 -15.70 -5.03
N LYS A 284 -13.49 -15.75 -3.70
CA LYS A 284 -14.59 -16.05 -2.77
C LYS A 284 -14.92 -14.86 -1.87
N ALA A 285 -14.96 -13.65 -2.42
CA ALA A 285 -15.48 -12.52 -1.66
C ALA A 285 -16.96 -12.76 -1.33
N ALA A 286 -17.34 -12.60 -0.06
CA ALA A 286 -18.73 -12.69 0.34
C ALA A 286 -19.51 -11.57 -0.37
N THR A 287 -20.53 -11.93 -1.16
CA THR A 287 -21.33 -10.96 -1.92
C THR A 287 -22.02 -9.94 -1.01
N ASP A 288 -22.33 -10.36 0.21
CA ASP A 288 -23.20 -9.64 1.14
C ASP A 288 -22.42 -8.90 2.24
N GLY A 289 -21.13 -9.19 2.40
CA GLY A 289 -20.27 -8.61 3.44
C GLY A 289 -19.90 -7.16 3.14
N ARG A 290 -20.81 -6.20 3.28
CA ARG A 290 -20.48 -4.77 3.02
C ARG A 290 -19.70 -4.15 4.18
N GLY A 291 -18.90 -3.13 3.85
CA GLY A 291 -18.19 -2.31 4.84
C GLY A 291 -16.99 -3.01 5.49
N VAL A 292 -16.60 -2.50 6.64
CA VAL A 292 -15.50 -3.04 7.46
C VAL A 292 -15.99 -3.32 8.88
N THR A 293 -15.37 -4.31 9.52
CA THR A 293 -15.49 -4.52 10.96
C THR A 293 -14.25 -4.00 11.65
N TRP A 294 -14.38 -3.07 12.59
CA TRP A 294 -13.25 -2.64 13.41
C TRP A 294 -12.80 -3.78 14.34
N LYS A 295 -11.50 -4.06 14.37
CA LYS A 295 -10.92 -5.19 15.12
C LYS A 295 -10.06 -4.76 16.29
N GLY A 296 -9.56 -3.54 16.25
CA GLY A 296 -8.76 -3.00 17.33
C GLY A 296 -7.93 -1.81 16.87
N ALA A 297 -7.16 -1.30 17.81
CA ALA A 297 -6.20 -0.25 17.56
C ALA A 297 -4.96 -0.46 18.42
N MET A 298 -3.87 0.12 17.99
CA MET A 298 -2.58 0.03 18.67
C MET A 298 -1.81 1.31 18.46
N VAL A 299 -0.86 1.57 19.34
CA VAL A 299 0.11 2.65 19.18
C VAL A 299 1.47 2.01 19.03
N LEU A 300 2.10 2.23 17.89
CA LEU A 300 3.43 1.69 17.59
C LEU A 300 4.47 2.80 17.66
N SER A 301 5.65 2.46 18.16
CA SER A 301 6.79 3.36 18.25
C SER A 301 7.78 3.05 17.13
N ALA A 302 8.25 4.06 16.40
CA ALA A 302 9.31 3.93 15.43
C ALA A 302 10.45 4.92 15.75
N ARG A 303 11.66 4.39 15.94
CA ARG A 303 12.85 5.22 16.13
C ARG A 303 13.28 5.78 14.79
N LYS A 304 13.71 7.04 14.77
CA LYS A 304 14.48 7.56 13.64
C LYS A 304 15.77 6.75 13.50
N ALA A 305 16.30 6.71 12.29
CA ALA A 305 17.61 6.12 12.09
C ALA A 305 18.67 6.68 13.07
N ASP A 306 19.55 5.79 13.54
CA ASP A 306 20.61 6.06 14.53
C ASP A 306 20.13 6.45 15.94
N GLU A 307 18.83 6.63 16.18
CA GLU A 307 18.30 6.77 17.54
C GLU A 307 18.42 5.43 18.26
N LYS A 308 19.10 5.43 19.41
CA LYS A 308 19.31 4.23 20.23
C LYS A 308 18.23 4.10 21.30
N ASP A 309 17.73 5.23 21.78
CA ASP A 309 16.76 5.30 22.86
C ASP A 309 15.35 5.12 22.33
N PHE A 310 14.76 3.96 22.59
CA PHE A 310 13.39 3.64 22.19
C PHE A 310 12.35 4.51 22.89
N ALA A 311 12.65 5.08 24.06
CA ALA A 311 11.73 6.01 24.73
C ALA A 311 11.54 7.32 23.95
N LYS A 312 12.47 7.68 23.06
CA LYS A 312 12.39 8.86 22.17
C LYS A 312 11.75 8.54 20.81
N ALA A 313 11.36 7.29 20.58
CA ALA A 313 10.72 6.89 19.35
C ALA A 313 9.44 7.68 19.11
N LYS A 314 9.19 8.07 17.85
CA LYS A 314 7.92 8.69 17.48
C LYS A 314 6.83 7.63 17.53
N ARG A 315 5.69 8.00 18.09
CA ARG A 315 4.52 7.12 18.23
C ARG A 315 3.55 7.38 17.08
N TYR A 316 2.89 6.32 16.62
CA TYR A 316 1.92 6.33 15.53
C TYR A 316 0.68 5.55 15.94
N GLY A 317 -0.51 6.16 15.78
CA GLY A 317 -1.78 5.45 15.91
C GLY A 317 -2.02 4.55 14.71
N ILE A 318 -2.30 3.27 14.95
CA ILE A 318 -2.65 2.28 13.93
C ILE A 318 -4.04 1.72 14.26
N GLU A 319 -4.94 1.75 13.28
CA GLU A 319 -6.25 1.11 13.36
C GLU A 319 -6.27 -0.16 12.53
N VAL A 320 -7.00 -1.18 13.02
CA VAL A 320 -7.12 -2.47 12.37
C VAL A 320 -8.57 -2.75 12.04
N PHE A 321 -8.83 -3.02 10.77
CA PHE A 321 -10.14 -3.32 10.23
C PHE A 321 -10.12 -4.68 9.56
N GLN A 322 -11.26 -5.37 9.52
CA GLN A 322 -11.48 -6.49 8.61
C GLN A 322 -12.36 -5.99 7.46
N ASP A 323 -11.91 -6.16 6.22
CA ASP A 323 -12.78 -6.02 5.06
C ASP A 323 -13.81 -7.15 5.09
N ASN A 324 -15.09 -6.81 5.20
CA ASN A 324 -16.15 -7.80 5.35
C ASN A 324 -16.38 -8.63 4.07
N ARG A 325 -15.93 -8.14 2.90
CA ARG A 325 -16.04 -8.85 1.61
C ARG A 325 -14.92 -9.88 1.48
N THR A 326 -13.68 -9.47 1.70
CA THR A 326 -12.50 -10.30 1.43
C THR A 326 -12.05 -11.08 2.68
N GLY A 327 -12.44 -10.63 3.86
CA GLY A 327 -11.97 -11.14 5.15
C GLY A 327 -10.52 -10.77 5.46
N HIS A 328 -9.86 -9.98 4.61
CA HIS A 328 -8.49 -9.51 4.87
C HIS A 328 -8.48 -8.47 5.98
N MET A 329 -7.37 -8.42 6.72
CA MET A 329 -7.16 -7.44 7.77
C MET A 329 -6.41 -6.24 7.19
N ILE A 330 -6.97 -5.06 7.33
CA ILE A 330 -6.41 -3.77 6.89
C ILE A 330 -5.82 -3.08 8.12
N PHE A 331 -4.53 -2.82 8.10
CA PHE A 331 -3.83 -1.99 9.04
C PHE A 331 -3.64 -0.61 8.41
N ILE A 332 -4.06 0.45 9.10
CA ILE A 332 -3.92 1.82 8.61
C ILE A 332 -3.30 2.71 9.70
N SER A 333 -2.22 3.39 9.33
CA SER A 333 -1.51 4.36 10.17
C SER A 333 -2.16 5.73 10.09
N GLU A 334 -1.99 6.54 11.15
CA GLU A 334 -2.39 7.96 11.18
C GLU A 334 -1.81 8.80 10.03
N THR A 335 -0.76 8.31 9.37
CA THR A 335 -0.13 8.92 8.18
C THR A 335 -0.87 8.59 6.87
N GLY A 336 -1.88 7.72 6.93
CA GLY A 336 -2.58 7.20 5.76
C GLY A 336 -1.86 6.03 5.07
N SER A 337 -0.72 5.58 5.61
CA SER A 337 -0.06 4.34 5.16
C SER A 337 -0.91 3.13 5.51
N ILE A 338 -0.99 2.18 4.57
CA ILE A 338 -1.81 0.99 4.69
C ILE A 338 -0.99 -0.27 4.48
N ALA A 339 -1.37 -1.34 5.16
CA ALA A 339 -0.87 -2.68 4.94
C ALA A 339 -2.04 -3.67 5.05
N VAL A 340 -2.00 -4.75 4.29
CA VAL A 340 -3.07 -5.76 4.29
C VAL A 340 -2.48 -7.11 4.62
N LEU A 341 -3.05 -7.77 5.62
CA LEU A 341 -2.77 -9.14 5.97
C LEU A 341 -3.86 -10.02 5.36
N PRO A 342 -3.53 -10.87 4.36
CA PRO A 342 -4.47 -11.82 3.81
C PRO A 342 -4.97 -12.78 4.89
N LYS A 343 -6.24 -13.20 4.76
CA LYS A 343 -6.87 -14.17 5.66
C LYS A 343 -6.10 -15.49 5.70
#